data_AF-A0A5C7XIK2-F1
#
_entry.id   AF-A0A5C7XIK2-F1
#
_cell.length_a   1.000
_cell.length_b   1.000
_cell.length_c   1.000
_cell.angle_alpha   90.00
_cell.angle_beta   90.00
_cell.angle_gamma   90.00
#
_symmetry.space_group_name_H-M   'P 1'
#
loop_
_entity.id
_entity.type
_entity.pdbx_description
1 polymer ?
#
loop_
_entity_poly.entity_id
_entity_poly.type
_entity_poly.pdbx_seq_one_letter_code
_entity_poly.pdbx_strand_id
1 'polypeptide(L)'
;MSAVIDPALERSMAARLAMVARAAERTDARRTLFVVVREPDMQALASGLAGLLALSSADERTAWWANFTKVRLFAGHPGRAAIAPLLRRIEADTLGFALIEAEARHPRLADLLAPLRTRDDPALGDDREIVWDDGAGRWDLEIDVRGLDWPRYLVHVVHLLAEAALTDANFGGRIALRHLAQAPVCDADVAQVRLDLDASPPTCRATLRPRRTNPQA
;
A
#
# COMPACT_ATOMS: atom_id res chain seq x y z
N MET A 1 19.24 6.44 22.70
CA MET A 1 18.71 5.11 23.07
C MET A 1 18.51 4.34 21.79
N SER A 2 19.26 3.25 21.57
CA SER A 2 19.09 2.40 20.39
C SER A 2 17.72 1.74 20.50
N ALA A 3 16.80 2.02 19.57
CA ALA A 3 15.53 1.33 19.50
C ALA A 3 15.83 -0.13 19.14
N VAL A 4 15.86 -1.01 20.14
CA VAL A 4 15.89 -2.46 19.94
C VAL A 4 14.57 -2.79 19.26
N ILE A 5 14.65 -3.23 18.00
CA ILE A 5 13.48 -3.72 17.28
C ILE A 5 12.94 -4.90 18.09
N ASP A 6 11.63 -4.89 18.38
CA ASP A 6 11.00 -5.97 19.15
C ASP A 6 11.31 -7.34 18.47
N PRO A 7 11.83 -8.35 19.18
CA PRO A 7 12.11 -9.66 18.61
C PRO A 7 10.92 -10.32 17.90
N ALA A 8 9.68 -10.00 18.30
CA ALA A 8 8.48 -10.43 17.59
C ALA A 8 8.36 -9.76 16.21
N LEU A 9 8.69 -8.47 16.13
CA LEU A 9 8.73 -7.74 14.88
C LEU A 9 9.84 -8.26 13.95
N GLU A 10 11.01 -8.58 14.49
CA GLU A 10 12.10 -9.22 13.72
C GLU A 10 11.65 -10.54 13.10
N ARG A 11 10.97 -11.40 13.87
CA ARG A 11 10.42 -12.66 13.34
C ARG A 11 9.37 -12.43 12.26
N SER A 12 8.48 -11.45 12.45
CA SER A 12 7.46 -11.07 11.46
C SER A 12 8.12 -10.60 10.15
N MET A 13 9.14 -9.75 10.24
CA MET A 13 9.91 -9.29 9.08
C MET A 13 10.63 -10.43 8.37
N ALA A 14 11.27 -11.34 9.11
CA ALA A 14 11.95 -12.50 8.54
C ALA A 14 10.96 -13.43 7.80
N ALA A 15 9.78 -13.66 8.36
CA ALA A 15 8.74 -14.45 7.71
C ALA A 15 8.27 -13.82 6.38
N ARG A 16 8.12 -12.49 6.34
CA ARG A 16 7.76 -11.75 5.11
C ARG A 16 8.86 -11.82 4.06
N LEU A 17 10.13 -11.64 4.45
CA LEU A 17 11.26 -11.79 3.52
C LEU A 17 11.31 -13.20 2.92
N ALA A 18 11.03 -14.22 3.72
CA ALA A 18 10.94 -15.59 3.24
C ALA A 18 9.76 -15.81 2.27
N MET A 19 8.60 -15.15 2.50
CA MET A 19 7.48 -15.17 1.55
C MET A 19 7.84 -14.51 0.21
N VAL A 20 8.48 -13.34 0.25
CA VAL A 20 8.96 -12.64 -0.96
C VAL A 20 9.96 -13.50 -1.73
N ALA A 21 10.92 -14.12 -1.05
CA ALA A 21 11.91 -15.01 -1.68
C ALA A 21 11.24 -16.20 -2.38
N ARG A 22 10.32 -16.90 -1.70
CA ARG A 22 9.57 -18.02 -2.30
C ARG A 22 8.71 -17.57 -3.49
N ALA A 23 8.11 -16.39 -3.43
CA ALA A 23 7.33 -15.85 -4.54
C ALA A 23 8.23 -15.54 -5.75
N ALA A 24 9.42 -14.98 -5.52
CA ALA A 24 10.38 -14.66 -6.57
C ALA A 24 10.91 -15.91 -7.29
N GLU A 25 11.04 -17.05 -6.61
CA GLU A 25 11.44 -18.33 -7.21
C GLU A 25 10.35 -18.95 -8.11
N ARG A 26 9.06 -18.64 -7.85
CA ARG A 26 7.92 -19.30 -8.50
C ARG A 26 7.41 -18.60 -9.75
N THR A 27 7.92 -17.42 -10.09
CA THR A 27 7.28 -16.58 -11.12
C THR A 27 8.28 -15.99 -12.10
N ASP A 28 8.19 -16.45 -13.35
CA ASP A 28 8.92 -15.85 -14.50
C ASP A 28 8.35 -14.47 -14.89
N ALA A 29 7.06 -14.22 -14.63
CA ALA A 29 6.35 -13.01 -15.02
C ALA A 29 6.30 -11.94 -13.91
N ARG A 30 7.16 -10.92 -14.02
CA ARG A 30 7.15 -9.78 -13.08
C ARG A 30 6.00 -8.82 -13.40
N ARG A 31 5.12 -8.59 -12.42
CA ARG A 31 4.02 -7.62 -12.50
C ARG A 31 4.39 -6.34 -11.76
N THR A 32 4.01 -5.19 -12.31
CA THR A 32 4.13 -3.87 -11.68
C THR A 32 2.73 -3.31 -11.48
N LEU A 33 2.45 -2.76 -10.30
CA LEU A 33 1.22 -1.99 -10.09
C LEU A 33 1.38 -0.62 -10.74
N PHE A 34 0.47 -0.32 -11.65
CA PHE A 34 0.28 1.02 -12.16
C PHE A 34 -0.92 1.63 -11.45
N VAL A 35 -0.73 2.82 -10.89
CA VAL A 35 -1.82 3.63 -10.35
C VAL A 35 -1.84 4.96 -11.09
N VAL A 36 -2.93 5.25 -11.78
CA VAL A 36 -3.21 6.59 -12.33
C VAL A 36 -3.95 7.37 -11.26
N VAL A 37 -3.38 8.50 -10.86
CA VAL A 37 -3.85 9.36 -9.78
C VAL A 37 -4.22 10.70 -10.39
N ARG A 38 -5.51 11.02 -10.35
CA ARG A 38 -6.01 12.35 -10.67
C ARG A 38 -5.86 13.26 -9.46
N GLU A 39 -6.35 12.78 -8.32
CA GLU A 39 -6.39 13.48 -7.04
C GLU A 39 -6.08 12.44 -5.93
N PRO A 40 -5.27 12.78 -4.91
CA PRO A 40 -5.04 11.89 -3.79
C PRO A 40 -6.33 11.69 -2.98
N ASP A 41 -6.84 10.46 -2.99
CA ASP A 41 -8.05 10.07 -2.26
C ASP A 41 -7.79 8.72 -1.58
N MET A 42 -7.78 8.74 -0.26
CA MET A 42 -7.46 7.57 0.55
C MET A 42 -8.57 6.53 0.57
N GLN A 43 -9.82 6.96 0.46
CA GLN A 43 -10.95 6.05 0.38
C GLN A 43 -10.94 5.35 -0.98
N ALA A 44 -10.79 6.11 -2.06
CA ALA A 44 -10.67 5.52 -3.39
C ALA A 44 -9.41 4.64 -3.55
N LEU A 45 -8.31 4.99 -2.87
CA LEU A 45 -7.11 4.15 -2.82
C LEU A 45 -7.40 2.79 -2.16
N ALA A 46 -7.98 2.84 -0.96
CA ALA A 46 -8.36 1.68 -0.17
C ALA A 46 -9.31 0.74 -0.94
N SER A 47 -10.49 1.26 -1.31
CA SER A 47 -11.51 0.49 -2.00
C SER A 47 -11.04 -0.02 -3.38
N GLY A 48 -10.32 0.80 -4.13
CA GLY A 48 -9.80 0.44 -5.45
C GLY A 48 -8.75 -0.68 -5.38
N LEU A 49 -7.84 -0.62 -4.40
CA LEU A 49 -6.86 -1.68 -4.17
C LEU A 49 -7.53 -2.98 -3.72
N ALA A 50 -8.53 -2.90 -2.84
CA ALA A 50 -9.37 -4.04 -2.46
C ALA A 50 -9.98 -4.73 -3.67
N GLY A 51 -10.67 -3.94 -4.50
CA GLY A 51 -11.36 -4.43 -5.68
C GLY A 51 -10.38 -5.07 -6.66
N LEU A 52 -9.21 -4.46 -6.85
CA LEU A 52 -8.16 -5.05 -7.69
C LEU A 52 -7.68 -6.41 -7.15
N LEU A 53 -7.39 -6.51 -5.85
CA LEU A 53 -6.89 -7.75 -5.24
C LEU A 53 -7.95 -8.85 -5.20
N ALA A 54 -9.22 -8.49 -4.98
CA ALA A 54 -10.34 -9.43 -5.04
C ALA A 54 -10.49 -10.04 -6.45
N LEU A 55 -10.22 -9.26 -7.49
CA LEU A 55 -10.22 -9.72 -8.89
C LEU A 55 -8.92 -10.43 -9.30
N SER A 56 -7.89 -10.43 -8.45
CA SER A 56 -6.58 -10.96 -8.81
C SER A 56 -6.52 -12.48 -8.67
N SER A 57 -5.95 -13.16 -9.66
CA SER A 57 -5.71 -14.60 -9.58
C SER A 57 -4.68 -14.95 -8.50
N ALA A 58 -4.55 -16.24 -8.16
CA ALA A 58 -3.49 -16.68 -7.24
C ALA A 58 -2.09 -16.38 -7.80
N ASP A 59 -1.91 -16.49 -9.12
CA ASP A 59 -0.65 -16.17 -9.79
C ASP A 59 -0.36 -14.67 -9.75
N GLU A 60 -1.37 -13.81 -9.94
CA GLU A 60 -1.20 -12.35 -9.85
C GLU A 60 -0.85 -11.92 -8.42
N ARG A 61 -1.48 -12.54 -7.41
CA ARG A 61 -1.14 -12.32 -5.99
C ARG A 61 0.27 -12.81 -5.67
N THR A 62 0.70 -13.92 -6.25
CA THR A 62 2.09 -14.41 -6.10
C THR A 62 3.08 -13.47 -6.81
N ALA A 63 2.76 -13.01 -8.02
CA ALA A 63 3.58 -12.07 -8.77
C ALA A 63 3.70 -10.71 -8.07
N TRP A 64 2.64 -10.29 -7.39
CA TRP A 64 2.65 -9.14 -6.49
C TRP A 64 3.64 -9.35 -5.36
N TRP A 65 3.59 -10.48 -4.64
CA TRP A 65 4.58 -10.80 -3.59
C TRP A 65 6.01 -10.79 -4.11
N ALA A 66 6.24 -11.33 -5.30
CA ALA A 66 7.56 -11.35 -5.94
C ALA A 66 8.08 -9.96 -6.33
N ASN A 67 7.17 -9.00 -6.58
CA ASN A 67 7.50 -7.64 -7.01
C ASN A 67 6.88 -6.59 -6.08
N PHE A 68 6.82 -6.90 -4.79
CA PHE A 68 6.11 -6.11 -3.79
C PHE A 68 6.59 -4.65 -3.74
N THR A 69 7.78 -4.34 -4.27
CA THR A 69 8.37 -3.00 -4.36
C THR A 69 8.01 -2.22 -5.63
N LYS A 70 7.40 -2.86 -6.64
CA LYS A 70 7.18 -2.27 -7.97
C LYS A 70 5.79 -1.65 -8.08
N VAL A 71 5.64 -0.48 -7.47
CA VAL A 71 4.48 0.41 -7.64
C VAL A 71 4.91 1.64 -8.44
N ARG A 72 4.15 1.99 -9.48
CA ARG A 72 4.36 3.20 -10.29
C ARG A 72 3.11 4.06 -10.24
N LEU A 73 3.28 5.29 -9.78
CA LEU A 73 2.23 6.29 -9.66
C LEU A 73 2.36 7.30 -10.79
N PHE A 74 1.26 7.55 -11.49
CA PHE A 74 1.20 8.44 -12.64
C PHE A 74 0.13 9.50 -12.43
N ALA A 75 0.38 10.74 -12.85
CA ALA A 75 -0.63 11.79 -12.86
C ALA A 75 -1.54 11.63 -14.08
N GLY A 76 -2.86 11.79 -13.89
CA GLY A 76 -3.82 11.85 -14.99
C GLY A 76 -5.23 11.45 -14.59
N HIS A 77 -6.18 11.63 -15.50
CA HIS A 77 -7.54 11.15 -15.28
C HIS A 77 -7.63 9.65 -15.62
N PRO A 78 -8.06 8.76 -14.71
CA PRO A 78 -8.05 7.31 -14.95
C PRO A 78 -8.86 6.91 -16.19
N GLY A 79 -10.04 7.49 -16.38
CA GLY A 79 -10.87 7.25 -17.59
C GLY A 79 -10.39 7.90 -18.89
N ARG A 80 -9.33 8.72 -18.89
CA ARG A 80 -8.83 9.42 -20.10
C ARG A 80 -7.33 9.22 -20.36
N ALA A 81 -6.61 8.55 -19.46
CA ALA A 81 -5.21 8.25 -19.63
C ALA A 81 -5.01 7.29 -20.82
N ALA A 82 -3.83 7.34 -21.45
CA ALA A 82 -3.48 6.45 -22.56
C ALA A 82 -3.60 4.95 -22.19
N ILE A 83 -3.51 4.64 -20.89
CA ILE A 83 -3.63 3.28 -20.36
C ILE A 83 -5.02 2.93 -19.83
N ALA A 84 -6.03 3.79 -20.02
CA ALA A 84 -7.39 3.55 -19.53
C ALA A 84 -7.93 2.15 -19.90
N PRO A 85 -7.72 1.61 -21.13
CA PRO A 85 -8.15 0.25 -21.48
C PRO A 85 -7.45 -0.88 -20.72
N LEU A 86 -6.29 -0.60 -20.11
CA LEU A 86 -5.53 -1.55 -19.30
C LEU A 86 -5.90 -1.47 -17.82
N LEU A 87 -6.60 -0.42 -17.40
CA LEU A 87 -7.07 -0.27 -16.02
C LEU A 87 -8.14 -1.32 -15.74
N ARG A 88 -7.91 -2.12 -14.70
CA ARG A 88 -8.83 -3.17 -14.25
C ARG A 88 -9.86 -2.62 -13.27
N ARG A 89 -9.52 -1.54 -12.58
CA ARG A 89 -10.39 -0.86 -11.61
C ARG A 89 -10.20 0.64 -11.75
N ILE A 90 -11.31 1.37 -11.72
CA ILE A 90 -11.35 2.82 -11.56
C ILE A 90 -12.25 3.09 -10.36
N GLU A 91 -11.79 3.93 -9.44
CA GLU A 91 -12.50 4.26 -8.21
C GLU A 91 -12.76 5.76 -8.16
N ALA A 92 -14.02 6.15 -7.95
CA ALA A 92 -14.50 7.52 -7.82
C ALA A 92 -14.00 8.52 -8.90
N ASP A 93 -13.63 8.05 -10.10
CA ASP A 93 -12.93 8.83 -11.14
C ASP A 93 -11.60 9.50 -10.69
N THR A 94 -11.11 9.18 -9.50
CA THR A 94 -9.91 9.77 -8.89
C THR A 94 -8.69 8.87 -9.05
N LEU A 95 -8.87 7.55 -8.89
CA LEU A 95 -7.79 6.57 -9.02
C LEU A 95 -8.13 5.46 -10.01
N GLY A 96 -7.11 4.95 -10.68
CA GLY A 96 -7.22 3.80 -11.57
C GLY A 96 -6.05 2.84 -11.40
N PHE A 97 -6.32 1.53 -11.42
CA PHE A 97 -5.37 0.50 -11.04
C PHE A 97 -5.20 -0.56 -12.13
N ALA A 98 -3.96 -0.99 -12.35
CA ALA A 98 -3.63 -2.10 -13.24
C ALA A 98 -2.42 -2.89 -12.77
N LEU A 99 -2.50 -4.21 -12.81
CA LEU A 99 -1.35 -5.11 -12.66
C LEU A 99 -0.80 -5.46 -14.04
N ILE A 100 0.33 -4.84 -14.40
CA ILE A 100 0.87 -4.93 -15.76
C ILE A 100 2.13 -5.79 -15.77
N GLU A 101 2.25 -6.68 -16.75
CA GLU A 101 3.50 -7.37 -17.13
C GLU A 101 4.42 -6.37 -17.84
N ALA A 102 4.78 -5.29 -17.13
CA ALA A 102 5.33 -4.09 -17.74
C ALA A 102 6.69 -4.33 -18.41
N GLU A 103 7.53 -5.19 -17.84
CA GLU A 103 8.88 -5.44 -18.34
C GLU A 103 8.90 -6.31 -19.62
N ALA A 104 7.90 -7.18 -19.81
CA ALA A 104 7.87 -8.11 -20.94
C ALA A 104 6.99 -7.63 -22.11
N ARG A 105 5.84 -7.02 -21.82
CA ARG A 105 4.82 -6.72 -22.85
C ARG A 105 4.74 -5.25 -23.26
N HIS A 106 5.10 -4.33 -22.36
CA HIS A 106 4.88 -2.90 -22.59
C HIS A 106 6.02 -2.01 -22.04
N PRO A 107 7.27 -2.17 -22.53
CA PRO A 107 8.44 -1.50 -21.97
C PRO A 107 8.37 0.03 -21.99
N ARG A 108 7.59 0.60 -22.92
CA ARG A 108 7.42 2.05 -23.11
C ARG A 108 6.11 2.61 -22.59
N LEU A 109 5.29 1.80 -21.90
CA LEU A 109 3.98 2.24 -21.42
C LEU A 109 4.09 3.42 -20.47
N ALA A 110 5.12 3.41 -19.63
CA ALA A 110 5.37 4.48 -18.69
C ALA A 110 5.88 5.77 -19.35
N ASP A 111 6.44 5.71 -20.57
CA ASP A 111 6.85 6.89 -21.33
C ASP A 111 5.63 7.72 -21.76
N LEU A 112 4.46 7.08 -21.87
CA LEU A 112 3.20 7.72 -22.25
C LEU A 112 2.50 8.42 -21.09
N LEU A 113 3.05 8.31 -19.88
CA LEU A 113 2.43 8.78 -18.65
C LEU A 113 3.35 9.74 -17.92
N ALA A 114 2.76 10.81 -17.37
CA ALA A 114 3.50 11.70 -16.49
C ALA A 114 3.64 11.05 -15.11
N PRO A 115 4.86 10.96 -14.53
CA PRO A 115 5.01 10.55 -13.14
C PRO A 115 4.20 11.46 -12.22
N LEU A 116 3.59 10.90 -11.17
CA LEU A 116 2.87 11.69 -10.19
C LEU A 116 3.85 12.68 -9.51
N ARG A 117 3.51 13.97 -9.59
CA ARG A 117 4.18 15.05 -8.87
C ARG A 117 3.10 15.91 -8.24
N THR A 118 3.06 15.98 -6.92
CA THR A 118 2.13 16.85 -6.20
C THR A 118 2.86 18.10 -5.72
N ARG A 119 2.12 19.20 -5.61
CA ARG A 119 2.66 20.48 -5.10
C ARG A 119 2.57 20.57 -3.59
N ASP A 120 1.55 19.94 -3.02
CA ASP A 120 1.31 19.90 -1.58
C ASP A 120 1.66 18.52 -1.03
N ASP A 121 1.97 18.47 0.26
CA ASP A 121 2.25 17.25 1.01
C ASP A 121 0.99 16.78 1.76
N PRO A 122 0.92 15.50 2.20
CA PRO A 122 -0.16 15.02 3.05
C PRO A 122 -0.29 15.88 4.32
N ALA A 123 -1.51 16.29 4.65
CA ALA A 123 -1.76 17.16 5.79
C ALA A 123 -1.40 16.47 7.12
N LEU A 124 -0.57 17.13 7.93
CA LEU A 124 -0.23 16.66 9.27
C LEU A 124 -1.45 16.76 10.21
N GLY A 125 -1.63 15.77 11.09
CA GLY A 125 -2.71 15.77 12.07
C GLY A 125 -4.08 15.44 11.49
N ASP A 126 -4.15 15.05 10.22
CA ASP A 126 -5.34 14.46 9.63
C ASP A 126 -5.67 13.13 10.34
N ASP A 127 -6.86 13.08 10.93
CA ASP A 127 -7.41 11.94 11.65
C ASP A 127 -8.83 11.70 11.13
N ARG A 128 -9.01 10.61 10.41
CA ARG A 128 -10.30 10.29 9.77
C ARG A 128 -10.51 8.79 9.63
N GLU A 129 -11.76 8.41 9.67
CA GLU A 129 -12.18 7.05 9.35
C GLU A 129 -12.41 6.92 7.84
N ILE A 130 -11.79 5.92 7.24
CA ILE A 130 -11.95 5.52 5.85
C ILE A 130 -12.77 4.24 5.82
N VAL A 131 -13.85 4.26 5.04
CA VAL A 131 -14.62 3.05 4.73
C VAL A 131 -14.02 2.43 3.49
N TRP A 132 -13.42 1.26 3.66
CA TRP A 132 -12.71 0.53 2.62
C TRP A 132 -13.68 -0.34 1.81
N ASP A 133 -14.53 -1.12 2.50
CA ASP A 133 -15.61 -1.95 1.93
C ASP A 133 -16.66 -2.26 3.02
N ASP A 134 -17.61 -3.16 2.71
CA ASP A 134 -18.67 -3.59 3.64
C ASP A 134 -18.20 -4.65 4.66
N GLY A 135 -16.90 -4.93 4.74
CA GLY A 135 -16.31 -5.86 5.68
C GLY A 135 -16.47 -5.42 7.15
N ALA A 136 -16.38 -6.39 8.06
CA ALA A 136 -16.47 -6.12 9.51
C ALA A 136 -15.13 -5.71 10.15
N GLY A 137 -14.03 -5.82 9.40
CA GLY A 137 -12.68 -5.51 9.89
C GLY A 137 -12.56 -4.05 10.34
N ARG A 138 -11.75 -3.84 11.39
CA ARG A 138 -11.43 -2.51 11.91
C ARG A 138 -9.94 -2.41 12.11
N TRP A 139 -9.34 -1.36 11.59
CA TRP A 139 -7.90 -1.21 11.53
C TRP A 139 -7.47 0.19 11.90
N ASP A 140 -6.29 0.31 12.50
CA ASP A 140 -5.61 1.57 12.78
C ASP A 140 -4.41 1.69 11.84
N LEU A 141 -4.42 2.69 10.97
CA LEU A 141 -3.31 3.04 10.10
C LEU A 141 -2.66 4.33 10.61
N GLU A 142 -1.43 4.22 11.10
CA GLU A 142 -0.64 5.35 11.55
C GLU A 142 0.57 5.53 10.63
N ILE A 143 0.85 6.77 10.23
CA ILE A 143 1.95 7.08 9.32
C ILE A 143 2.62 8.40 9.70
N ASP A 144 3.95 8.38 9.84
CA ASP A 144 4.76 9.61 9.95
C ASP A 144 4.86 10.27 8.57
N VAL A 145 4.14 11.37 8.39
CA VAL A 145 4.05 12.07 7.10
C VAL A 145 5.15 13.11 6.91
N ARG A 146 6.02 13.33 7.90
CA ARG A 146 7.06 14.36 7.77
C ARG A 146 8.03 14.04 6.65
N GLY A 147 8.20 15.03 5.77
CA GLY A 147 9.09 14.96 4.62
C GLY A 147 8.60 14.00 3.53
N LEU A 148 7.38 13.46 3.63
CA LEU A 148 6.76 12.67 2.57
C LEU A 148 5.97 13.57 1.63
N ASP A 149 6.25 13.45 0.34
CA ASP A 149 5.33 13.90 -0.70
C ASP A 149 4.23 12.83 -0.92
N TRP A 150 3.18 13.17 -1.67
CA TRP A 150 2.12 12.20 -1.97
C TRP A 150 2.60 10.95 -2.67
N PRO A 151 3.51 10.98 -3.67
CA PRO A 151 4.02 9.76 -4.27
C PRO A 151 4.61 8.78 -3.25
N ARG A 152 5.52 9.25 -2.38
CA ARG A 152 6.14 8.40 -1.35
C ARG A 152 5.13 7.93 -0.32
N TYR A 153 4.25 8.82 0.12
CA TYR A 153 3.15 8.48 1.02
C TYR A 153 2.25 7.38 0.44
N LEU A 154 1.77 7.52 -0.80
CA LEU A 154 0.86 6.57 -1.44
C LEU A 154 1.55 5.22 -1.64
N VAL A 155 2.83 5.17 -1.98
CA VAL A 155 3.59 3.92 -2.06
C VAL A 155 3.60 3.20 -0.71
N HIS A 156 3.85 3.90 0.39
CA HIS A 156 3.81 3.29 1.73
C HIS A 156 2.44 2.71 2.06
N VAL A 157 1.39 3.48 1.81
CA VAL A 157 0.02 3.06 2.12
C VAL A 157 -0.41 1.91 1.22
N VAL A 158 -0.17 1.96 -0.09
CA VAL A 158 -0.45 0.85 -1.03
C VAL A 158 0.20 -0.44 -0.57
N HIS A 159 1.48 -0.41 -0.18
CA HIS A 159 2.18 -1.61 0.29
C HIS A 159 1.55 -2.17 1.56
N LEU A 160 1.30 -1.34 2.58
CA LEU A 160 0.69 -1.80 3.83
C LEU A 160 -0.66 -2.46 3.61
N LEU A 161 -1.50 -1.80 2.82
CA LEU A 161 -2.87 -2.22 2.57
C LEU A 161 -2.90 -3.49 1.71
N ALA A 162 -2.07 -3.56 0.66
CA ALA A 162 -1.98 -4.75 -0.17
C ALA A 162 -1.44 -5.94 0.62
N GLU A 163 -0.42 -5.74 1.44
CA GLU A 163 0.16 -6.80 2.27
C GLU A 163 -0.89 -7.35 3.23
N ALA A 164 -1.60 -6.48 3.95
CA ALA A 164 -2.65 -6.88 4.86
C ALA A 164 -3.75 -7.68 4.15
N ALA A 165 -4.21 -7.20 2.99
CA ALA A 165 -5.20 -7.90 2.16
C ALA A 165 -4.74 -9.27 1.67
N LEU A 166 -3.43 -9.48 1.50
CA LEU A 166 -2.86 -10.75 1.05
C LEU A 166 -2.59 -11.73 2.20
N THR A 167 -2.30 -11.23 3.40
CA THR A 167 -1.93 -12.07 4.56
C THR A 167 -3.08 -12.35 5.52
N ASP A 168 -4.08 -11.47 5.60
CA ASP A 168 -5.15 -11.56 6.58
C ASP A 168 -6.51 -11.65 5.87
N ALA A 169 -7.18 -12.79 6.06
CA ALA A 169 -8.50 -13.05 5.49
C ALA A 169 -9.61 -12.15 6.07
N ASN A 170 -9.37 -11.52 7.22
CA ASN A 170 -10.30 -10.58 7.87
C ASN A 170 -9.97 -9.11 7.54
N PHE A 171 -8.99 -8.86 6.67
CA PHE A 171 -8.68 -7.51 6.22
C PHE A 171 -9.82 -6.95 5.36
N GLY A 172 -10.19 -5.69 5.62
CA GLY A 172 -11.36 -5.03 5.05
C GLY A 172 -12.12 -4.20 6.08
N GLY A 173 -13.25 -3.63 5.68
CA GLY A 173 -14.15 -2.83 6.51
C GLY A 173 -13.72 -1.38 6.66
N ARG A 174 -13.11 -1.04 7.80
CA ARG A 174 -12.82 0.35 8.17
C ARG A 174 -11.39 0.53 8.65
N ILE A 175 -10.81 1.68 8.28
CA ILE A 175 -9.47 2.09 8.68
C ILE A 175 -9.56 3.47 9.33
N ALA A 176 -9.15 3.58 10.59
CA ALA A 176 -8.85 4.86 11.19
C ALA A 176 -7.44 5.28 10.78
N LEU A 177 -7.36 6.28 9.89
CA LEU A 177 -6.12 6.84 9.40
C LEU A 177 -5.67 8.00 10.29
N ARG A 178 -4.42 7.98 10.72
CA ARG A 178 -3.80 9.04 11.53
C ARG A 178 -2.47 9.46 10.95
N HIS A 179 -2.35 10.73 10.59
CA HIS A 179 -1.10 11.34 10.16
C HIS A 179 -0.33 11.90 11.36
N LEU A 180 0.84 11.32 11.61
CA LEU A 180 1.66 11.64 12.77
C LEU A 180 2.82 12.57 12.42
N ALA A 181 3.22 13.36 13.41
CA ALA A 181 4.40 14.22 13.38
C ALA A 181 5.67 13.50 13.85
N GLN A 182 5.58 12.19 14.12
CA GLN A 182 6.68 11.37 14.58
C GLN A 182 6.43 9.92 14.21
N ALA A 183 7.52 9.15 14.15
CA ALA A 183 7.47 7.72 13.89
C ALA A 183 6.47 7.02 14.85
N PRO A 184 5.52 6.23 14.34
CA PRO A 184 4.69 5.39 15.19
C PRO A 184 5.55 4.35 15.93
N VAL A 185 5.00 3.77 17.00
CA VAL A 185 5.67 2.72 17.75
C VAL A 185 5.51 1.38 17.02
N CYS A 186 6.63 0.75 16.69
CA CYS A 186 6.67 -0.55 16.06
C CYS A 186 6.75 -1.64 17.15
N ASP A 187 5.60 -2.19 17.56
CA ASP A 187 5.49 -3.21 18.62
C ASP A 187 4.91 -4.54 18.09
N ALA A 188 4.79 -5.54 18.98
CA ALA A 188 4.30 -6.87 18.65
C ALA A 188 2.82 -6.93 18.20
N ASP A 189 2.01 -5.91 18.48
CA ASP A 189 0.60 -5.86 18.07
C ASP A 189 0.42 -5.32 16.64
N VAL A 190 1.52 -4.91 15.99
CA VAL A 190 1.50 -4.43 14.60
C VAL A 190 1.37 -5.59 13.62
N ALA A 191 0.28 -5.59 12.85
CA ALA A 191 0.07 -6.57 11.78
C ALA A 191 0.94 -6.26 10.56
N GLN A 192 1.01 -4.99 10.12
CA GLN A 192 1.87 -4.56 9.00
C GLN A 192 2.71 -3.34 9.36
N VAL A 193 3.94 -3.30 8.85
CA VAL A 193 4.93 -2.24 9.16
C VAL A 193 5.63 -1.78 7.90
N ARG A 194 5.91 -0.48 7.81
CA ARG A 194 6.88 0.10 6.89
C ARG A 194 7.99 0.74 7.68
N LEU A 195 9.22 0.43 7.29
CA LEU A 195 10.41 1.10 7.80
C LEU A 195 10.88 2.15 6.81
N ASP A 196 11.40 3.24 7.35
CA ASP A 196 12.28 4.16 6.65
C ASP A 196 13.71 3.65 6.77
N LEU A 197 14.30 3.28 5.63
CA LEU A 197 15.65 2.72 5.55
C LEU A 197 16.72 3.79 5.32
N ASP A 198 16.31 5.03 5.01
CA ASP A 198 17.24 6.15 4.84
C ASP A 198 17.71 6.67 6.21
N ALA A 199 16.97 6.36 7.28
CA ALA A 199 17.37 6.60 8.67
C ALA A 199 18.34 5.51 9.18
N SER A 200 19.32 5.90 10.00
CA SER A 200 20.23 4.97 10.68
C SER A 200 20.21 5.22 12.19
N PRO A 201 19.68 4.28 13.00
CA PRO A 201 19.05 3.01 12.60
C PRO A 201 17.71 3.24 11.85
N PRO A 202 17.23 2.25 11.08
CA PRO A 202 15.93 2.33 10.42
C PRO A 202 14.81 2.67 11.41
N THR A 203 13.88 3.53 11.00
CA THR A 203 12.78 3.97 11.86
C THR A 203 11.42 3.50 11.33
N CYS A 204 10.48 3.27 12.23
CA CYS A 204 9.10 2.97 11.88
C CYS A 204 8.49 4.14 11.11
N ARG A 205 8.09 3.93 9.85
CA ARG A 205 7.46 4.95 9.01
C ARG A 205 5.94 4.88 9.09
N ALA A 206 5.40 3.67 9.06
CA ALA A 206 3.96 3.46 9.14
C ALA A 206 3.63 2.08 9.72
N THR A 207 2.48 1.98 10.38
CA THR A 207 1.97 0.76 11.00
C THR A 207 0.51 0.58 10.68
N LEU A 208 0.10 -0.67 10.46
CA LEU A 208 -1.29 -1.08 10.36
C LEU A 208 -1.57 -2.11 11.45
N ARG A 209 -2.57 -1.85 12.29
CA ARG A 209 -2.96 -2.73 13.41
C ARG A 209 -4.43 -3.11 13.32
N PRO A 210 -4.80 -4.35 13.64
CA PRO A 210 -6.20 -4.67 13.84
C PRO A 210 -6.67 -3.98 15.12
N ARG A 211 -7.73 -3.17 15.01
CA ARG A 211 -8.34 -2.53 16.16
C ARG A 211 -9.11 -3.60 16.93
N ARG A 212 -8.57 -4.04 18.07
CA ARG A 212 -9.30 -4.92 18.97
C ARG A 212 -10.59 -4.21 19.39
N THR A 213 -11.74 -4.75 19.03
CA THR A 213 -13.00 -4.32 19.63
C THR A 213 -12.86 -4.58 21.13
N ASN A 214 -12.88 -3.53 21.94
CA ASN A 214 -12.98 -3.70 23.38
C ASN A 214 -14.18 -4.63 23.63
N PRO A 215 -14.02 -5.80 24.28
CA PRO A 215 -15.13 -6.69 24.59
C PRO A 215 -16.07 -6.11 25.67
N GLN A 216 -15.90 -4.83 26.03
CA GLN A 216 -16.70 -4.10 27.00
C GLN A 216 -17.24 -2.83 26.34
N ALA A 217 -18.36 -2.97 25.65
CA ALA A 217 -19.25 -1.89 25.28
C ALA A 217 -20.69 -2.36 25.55
#